data_AF-A0A5P0JFN6-F1
#
_entry.id   AF-A0A5P0JFN6-F1
#
_cell.length_a   1.000
_cell.length_b   1.000
_cell.length_c   1.000
_cell.angle_alpha   90.00
_cell.angle_beta   90.00
_cell.angle_gamma   90.00
#
_symmetry.space_group_name_H-M   'P 1'
#
loop_
_entity.id
_entity.type
_entity.pdbx_description
1 polymer ?
#
loop_
_entity_poly.entity_id
_entity_poly.type
_entity_poly.pdbx_seq_one_letter_code
_entity_poly.pdbx_strand_id
1 'polypeptide(L)'
;NHGELDANVFQHRPFLEQDNQAHGYKLVAVGNTFVFPMAGYSKKIKTVAQIKEGATVAIPNDPTNLGRALLLLQKEKLITLKEGKGLLPTALDITDNPRHLQIMELEGAQLPRVLDDPKVDVAIISTTYIQQTGLSPVHDSVFIEDKNSPYVNILVAREDNKNAENVKEFLQSYQSPEVAKAAETIFNGGAVPGW
;
A
#
# COMPACT_ATOMS: atom_id res chain seq x y z
N ASN A 1 -16.12 -2.99 14.82
CA ASN A 1 -17.60 -3.01 14.87
C ASN A 1 -18.16 -3.19 16.28
N HIS A 2 -17.58 -4.07 17.13
CA HIS A 2 -18.12 -4.46 18.44
C HIS A 2 -17.90 -3.48 19.61
N GLY A 3 -17.48 -2.24 19.34
CA GLY A 3 -17.29 -1.22 20.39
C GLY A 3 -16.03 -1.36 21.25
N GLU A 4 -15.17 -2.37 21.01
CA GLU A 4 -13.94 -2.61 21.80
C GLU A 4 -12.87 -1.52 21.62
N LEU A 5 -12.87 -0.83 20.48
CA LEU A 5 -11.94 0.27 20.15
C LEU A 5 -12.72 1.44 19.56
N ASP A 6 -12.38 2.67 19.92
CA ASP A 6 -13.06 3.87 19.40
C ASP A 6 -12.67 4.22 17.97
N ALA A 7 -11.43 3.98 17.58
CA ALA A 7 -10.94 4.21 16.24
C ALA A 7 -9.77 3.27 15.90
N ASN A 8 -9.43 3.18 14.61
CA ASN A 8 -8.23 2.50 14.13
C ASN A 8 -7.52 3.33 13.04
N VAL A 9 -6.21 3.08 12.84
CA VAL A 9 -5.38 3.73 11.82
C VAL A 9 -4.45 2.69 11.20
N PHE A 10 -4.92 1.98 10.17
CA PHE A 10 -4.08 1.02 9.45
C PHE A 10 -4.40 0.85 7.97
N GLN A 11 -5.56 1.34 7.52
CA GLN A 11 -6.05 1.13 6.16
C GLN A 11 -6.28 2.43 5.39
N HIS A 12 -6.42 2.30 4.08
CA HIS A 12 -6.87 3.34 3.16
C HIS A 12 -8.34 3.16 2.75
N ARG A 13 -8.93 4.17 2.11
CA ARG A 13 -10.36 4.18 1.71
C ARG A 13 -10.78 2.97 0.88
N PRO A 14 -10.04 2.52 -0.15
CA PRO A 14 -10.44 1.33 -0.93
C PRO A 14 -10.56 0.06 -0.07
N PHE A 15 -9.71 -0.08 0.96
CA PHE A 15 -9.73 -1.23 1.87
C PHE A 15 -10.93 -1.14 2.80
N LEU A 16 -11.17 0.03 3.39
CA LEU A 16 -12.36 0.27 4.21
C LEU A 16 -13.65 -0.05 3.44
N GLU A 17 -13.73 0.37 2.18
CA GLU A 17 -14.90 0.10 1.33
C GLU A 17 -15.09 -1.40 1.07
N GLN A 18 -14.03 -2.11 0.69
CA GLN A 18 -14.07 -3.56 0.50
C GLN A 18 -14.43 -4.30 1.79
N ASP A 19 -13.85 -3.90 2.92
CA ASP A 19 -14.10 -4.54 4.22
C ASP A 19 -15.54 -4.30 4.71
N ASN A 20 -16.07 -3.09 4.54
CA ASN A 20 -17.47 -2.78 4.79
C ASN A 20 -18.40 -3.61 3.89
N GLN A 21 -18.09 -3.74 2.60
CA GLN A 21 -18.89 -4.53 1.66
C GLN A 21 -18.87 -6.03 2.01
N ALA A 22 -17.70 -6.57 2.34
CA ALA A 22 -17.52 -7.98 2.64
C ALA A 22 -18.18 -8.40 3.96
N HIS A 23 -18.11 -7.55 4.99
CA HIS A 23 -18.52 -7.91 6.35
C HIS A 23 -19.77 -7.17 6.85
N GLY A 24 -20.35 -6.28 6.05
CA GLY A 24 -21.52 -5.49 6.44
C GLY A 24 -21.23 -4.48 7.56
N TYR A 25 -19.97 -4.08 7.72
CA TYR A 25 -19.58 -3.10 8.72
C TYR A 25 -20.12 -1.70 8.39
N LYS A 26 -20.31 -0.89 9.43
CA LYS A 26 -20.70 0.53 9.33
C LYS A 26 -19.58 1.42 9.84
N LEU A 27 -18.38 1.19 9.32
CA LEU A 27 -17.19 1.97 9.65
C LEU A 27 -17.04 3.11 8.64
N VAL A 28 -16.56 4.26 9.13
CA VAL A 28 -16.40 5.47 8.31
C VAL A 28 -15.04 6.11 8.53
N ALA A 29 -14.50 6.67 7.45
CA ALA A 29 -13.30 7.50 7.51
C ALA A 29 -13.65 8.85 8.16
N VAL A 30 -12.94 9.21 9.22
CA VAL A 30 -13.12 10.48 9.94
C VAL A 30 -12.03 11.50 9.65
N GLY A 31 -10.91 11.08 9.05
CA GLY A 31 -9.85 11.97 8.61
C GLY A 31 -8.72 11.24 7.88
N ASN A 32 -7.90 12.00 7.15
CA ASN A 32 -6.70 11.48 6.51
C ASN A 32 -5.52 11.47 7.48
N THR A 33 -4.59 10.54 7.25
CA THR A 33 -3.34 10.43 8.01
C THR A 33 -2.14 10.62 7.07
N PHE A 34 -1.40 9.55 6.75
CA PHE A 34 -0.26 9.59 5.86
C PHE A 34 -0.53 8.79 4.59
N VAL A 35 0.06 9.22 3.48
CA VAL A 35 0.35 8.34 2.36
C VAL A 35 1.63 7.58 2.70
N PHE A 36 1.54 6.25 2.64
CA PHE A 36 2.66 5.34 2.77
C PHE A 36 2.89 4.70 1.39
N PRO A 37 3.82 5.24 0.57
CA PRO A 37 4.01 4.77 -0.79
C PRO A 37 4.41 3.29 -0.84
N MET A 38 3.67 2.52 -1.64
CA MET A 38 4.05 1.14 -1.97
C MET A 38 5.25 1.16 -2.91
N ALA A 39 6.15 0.19 -2.78
CA ALA A 39 7.37 0.16 -3.58
C ALA A 39 7.78 -1.25 -3.99
N GLY A 40 8.45 -1.35 -5.14
CA GLY A 40 9.13 -2.57 -5.58
C GLY A 40 10.54 -2.65 -4.99
N TYR A 41 10.88 -3.77 -4.38
CA TYR A 41 12.19 -4.02 -3.77
C TYR A 41 12.86 -5.23 -4.39
N SER A 42 14.20 -5.22 -4.44
CA SER A 42 14.99 -6.33 -4.94
C SER A 42 16.35 -6.41 -4.27
N LYS A 43 16.81 -7.64 -4.01
CA LYS A 43 18.22 -7.92 -3.66
C LYS A 43 19.10 -8.16 -4.89
N LYS A 44 18.51 -8.32 -6.08
CA LYS A 44 19.22 -8.68 -7.32
C LYS A 44 19.41 -7.51 -8.29
N ILE A 45 18.48 -6.57 -8.29
CA ILE A 45 18.48 -5.43 -9.22
C ILE A 45 18.30 -4.10 -8.45
N LYS A 46 18.68 -3.00 -9.11
CA LYS A 46 18.62 -1.64 -8.56
C LYS A 46 17.74 -0.70 -9.36
N THR A 47 17.40 -1.04 -10.61
CA THR A 47 16.56 -0.19 -11.46
C THR A 47 15.56 -1.02 -12.25
N VAL A 48 14.43 -0.42 -12.62
CA VAL A 48 13.36 -1.04 -13.44
C VAL A 48 13.92 -1.62 -14.75
N ALA A 49 14.89 -0.94 -15.36
CA ALA A 49 15.50 -1.38 -16.62
C ALA A 49 16.21 -2.74 -16.55
N GLN A 50 16.61 -3.17 -15.34
CA GLN A 50 17.27 -4.46 -15.12
C GLN A 50 16.29 -5.64 -14.97
N ILE A 51 14.98 -5.38 -14.93
CA ILE A 51 13.96 -6.43 -14.93
C ILE A 51 14.04 -7.19 -16.25
N LYS A 52 14.44 -8.46 -16.18
CA LYS A 52 14.62 -9.32 -17.34
C LYS A 52 13.29 -9.89 -17.81
N GLU A 53 13.29 -10.39 -19.04
CA GLU A 53 12.20 -11.23 -19.53
C GLU A 53 12.06 -12.47 -18.64
N GLY A 54 10.81 -12.86 -18.34
CA GLY A 54 10.49 -13.98 -17.46
C GLY A 54 10.73 -13.72 -15.96
N ALA A 55 11.07 -12.50 -15.56
CA ALA A 55 11.32 -12.18 -14.15
C ALA A 55 10.07 -12.40 -13.29
N THR A 56 10.29 -12.89 -12.06
CA THR A 56 9.20 -13.09 -11.09
C THR A 56 8.98 -11.83 -10.28
N VAL A 57 7.74 -11.34 -10.29
CA VAL A 57 7.29 -10.21 -9.47
C VAL A 57 6.31 -10.71 -8.42
N ALA A 58 6.73 -10.67 -7.15
CA ALA A 58 5.88 -10.97 -6.02
C ALA A 58 5.00 -9.77 -5.66
N ILE A 59 3.68 -9.97 -5.52
CA ILE A 59 2.72 -8.92 -5.18
C ILE A 59 1.76 -9.40 -4.06
N PRO A 60 1.13 -8.49 -3.30
CA PRO A 60 0.10 -8.85 -2.34
C PRO A 60 -1.12 -9.49 -3.03
N ASN A 61 -1.80 -10.39 -2.31
CA ASN A 61 -2.96 -11.15 -2.81
C ASN A 61 -4.32 -10.64 -2.30
N ASP A 62 -4.36 -9.65 -1.40
CA ASP A 62 -5.63 -9.02 -1.03
C ASP A 62 -6.11 -8.10 -2.16
N PRO A 63 -7.43 -8.01 -2.45
CA PRO A 63 -7.92 -7.37 -3.67
C PRO A 63 -7.44 -5.93 -3.89
N THR A 64 -7.39 -5.15 -2.81
CA THR A 64 -7.04 -3.72 -2.91
C THR A 64 -5.55 -3.49 -3.12
N ASN A 65 -4.69 -4.20 -2.39
CA ASN A 65 -3.25 -4.05 -2.56
C ASN A 65 -2.73 -4.78 -3.80
N LEU A 66 -3.38 -5.88 -4.21
CA LEU A 66 -3.14 -6.53 -5.49
C LEU A 66 -3.37 -5.53 -6.64
N GLY A 67 -4.54 -4.91 -6.66
CA GLY A 67 -4.89 -3.89 -7.65
C GLY A 67 -3.90 -2.72 -7.65
N ARG A 68 -3.54 -2.23 -6.45
CA ARG A 68 -2.51 -1.19 -6.27
C ARG A 68 -1.15 -1.58 -6.84
N ALA A 69 -0.68 -2.81 -6.59
CA ALA A 69 0.59 -3.31 -7.09
C ALA A 69 0.59 -3.44 -8.62
N LEU A 70 -0.50 -3.91 -9.22
CA LEU A 70 -0.66 -3.98 -10.67
C LEU A 70 -0.69 -2.59 -11.32
N LEU A 71 -1.39 -1.63 -10.71
CA LEU A 71 -1.40 -0.24 -11.18
C LEU A 71 0.00 0.39 -11.11
N LEU A 72 0.79 0.05 -10.09
CA LEU A 72 2.19 0.48 -9.99
C LEU A 72 3.03 -0.14 -11.12
N LEU A 73 2.88 -1.44 -11.40
CA LEU A 73 3.55 -2.08 -12.55
C LEU A 73 3.16 -1.44 -13.88
N GLN A 74 1.88 -1.09 -14.07
CA GLN A 74 1.43 -0.37 -15.25
C GLN A 74 2.08 1.03 -15.35
N LYS A 75 2.17 1.75 -14.23
CA LYS A 75 2.81 3.07 -14.18
C LYS A 75 4.29 3.01 -14.60
N GLU A 76 4.97 1.95 -14.19
CA GLU A 76 6.36 1.65 -14.59
C GLU A 76 6.47 1.07 -16.01
N LYS A 77 5.36 0.97 -16.76
CA LYS A 77 5.29 0.46 -18.14
C LYS A 77 5.78 -0.98 -18.27
N LEU A 78 5.61 -1.78 -17.22
CA LEU A 78 5.99 -3.19 -17.19
C LEU A 78 4.87 -4.11 -17.71
N ILE A 79 3.62 -3.67 -17.55
CA ILE A 79 2.41 -4.32 -18.04
C ILE A 79 1.42 -3.25 -18.53
N THR A 80 0.42 -3.68 -19.30
CA THR A 80 -0.79 -2.89 -19.56
C THR A 80 -1.99 -3.61 -18.96
N LEU A 81 -2.87 -2.88 -18.28
CA LEU A 81 -4.11 -3.39 -17.73
C LEU A 81 -5.30 -2.97 -18.60
N LYS A 82 -6.35 -3.78 -18.55
CA LYS A 82 -7.65 -3.48 -19.15
C LYS A 82 -8.22 -2.19 -18.55
N GLU A 83 -8.73 -1.31 -19.42
CA GLU A 83 -9.39 -0.08 -19.01
C GLU A 83 -10.69 -0.34 -18.21
N GLY A 84 -11.09 0.65 -17.41
CA GLY A 84 -12.36 0.61 -16.67
C GLY A 84 -12.35 -0.24 -15.39
N LYS A 85 -11.18 -0.71 -14.95
CA LYS A 85 -11.03 -1.53 -13.73
C LYS A 85 -10.89 -0.75 -12.43
N GLY A 86 -10.71 0.57 -12.52
CA GLY A 86 -10.55 1.43 -11.34
C GLY A 86 -9.36 0.99 -10.49
N LEU A 87 -9.59 0.84 -9.18
CA LEU A 87 -8.56 0.47 -8.19
C LEU A 87 -8.48 -1.04 -7.89
N LEU A 88 -9.28 -1.86 -8.57
CA LEU A 88 -9.39 -3.30 -8.32
C LEU A 88 -9.08 -4.16 -9.58
N PRO A 89 -8.05 -3.84 -10.40
CA PRO A 89 -7.63 -4.78 -11.43
C PRO A 89 -7.05 -6.05 -10.81
N THR A 90 -7.15 -7.16 -11.53
CA THR A 90 -6.56 -8.46 -11.17
C THR A 90 -5.51 -8.88 -12.19
N ALA A 91 -4.74 -9.94 -11.91
CA ALA A 91 -3.78 -10.47 -12.90
C ALA A 91 -4.45 -10.91 -14.22
N LEU A 92 -5.74 -11.28 -14.17
CA LEU A 92 -6.55 -11.61 -15.35
C LEU A 92 -6.86 -10.38 -16.23
N ASP A 93 -6.66 -9.18 -15.71
CA ASP A 93 -6.90 -7.93 -16.41
C ASP A 93 -5.64 -7.42 -17.13
N ILE A 94 -4.53 -8.14 -17.10
CA ILE A 94 -3.31 -7.82 -17.84
C ILE A 94 -3.55 -8.08 -19.34
N THR A 95 -3.54 -7.03 -20.14
CA THR A 95 -3.74 -7.10 -21.60
C THR A 95 -2.43 -7.11 -22.39
N ASP A 96 -1.34 -6.62 -21.81
CA ASP A 96 0.00 -6.68 -22.39
C ASP A 96 1.05 -6.93 -21.29
N ASN A 97 1.99 -7.82 -21.58
CA ASN A 97 3.09 -8.22 -20.68
C ASN A 97 4.34 -8.52 -21.54
N PRO A 98 4.99 -7.48 -22.10
CA PRO A 98 6.03 -7.65 -23.11
C PRO A 98 7.30 -8.31 -22.58
N ARG A 99 7.49 -8.32 -21.25
CA ARG A 99 8.61 -9.00 -20.58
C ARG A 99 8.21 -10.38 -20.03
N HIS A 100 7.01 -10.89 -20.33
CA HIS A 100 6.53 -12.18 -19.85
C HIS A 100 6.73 -12.37 -18.32
N LEU A 101 6.49 -11.31 -17.55
CA LEU A 101 6.65 -11.31 -16.10
C LEU A 101 5.78 -12.38 -15.47
N GLN A 102 6.34 -13.11 -14.50
CA GLN A 102 5.62 -14.10 -13.71
C GLN A 102 5.07 -13.42 -12.47
N ILE A 103 3.75 -13.24 -12.39
CA ILE A 103 3.10 -12.60 -11.23
C ILE A 103 2.88 -13.66 -10.16
N MET A 104 3.50 -13.48 -9.00
CA MET A 104 3.38 -14.36 -7.85
C MET A 104 2.62 -13.64 -6.74
N GLU A 105 1.38 -14.05 -6.49
CA GLU A 105 0.52 -13.46 -5.46
C GLU A 105 0.77 -14.13 -4.10
N LEU A 106 1.01 -13.32 -3.07
CA LEU A 106 1.29 -13.78 -1.70
C LEU A 106 0.58 -12.91 -0.67
N GLU A 107 0.41 -13.42 0.55
CA GLU A 107 -0.03 -12.58 1.66
C GLU A 107 0.98 -11.45 1.91
N GLY A 108 0.49 -10.22 2.09
CA GLY A 108 1.36 -9.03 2.21
C GLY A 108 2.44 -9.14 3.28
N ALA A 109 2.12 -9.77 4.42
CA ALA A 109 3.05 -10.00 5.52
C ALA A 109 4.22 -10.95 5.18
N GLN A 110 4.09 -11.76 4.13
CA GLN A 110 5.12 -12.70 3.69
C GLN A 110 6.12 -12.07 2.72
N LEU A 111 5.73 -10.98 2.04
CA LEU A 111 6.51 -10.37 0.96
C LEU A 111 7.93 -9.91 1.38
N PRO A 112 8.17 -9.37 2.59
CA PRO A 112 9.54 -9.02 2.98
C PRO A 112 10.50 -10.22 3.00
N ARG A 113 9.99 -11.41 3.34
CA ARG A 113 10.81 -12.63 3.42
C ARG A 113 11.18 -13.19 2.05
N VAL A 114 10.34 -12.97 1.04
CA VAL A 114 10.61 -13.50 -0.30
C VAL A 114 11.66 -12.69 -1.05
N LEU A 115 12.13 -11.56 -0.50
CA LEU A 115 13.29 -10.84 -1.04
C LEU A 115 14.56 -11.69 -1.06
N ASP A 116 14.65 -12.71 -0.19
CA ASP A 116 15.74 -13.70 -0.15
C ASP A 116 15.49 -14.93 -1.05
N ASP A 117 14.31 -15.07 -1.64
CA ASP A 117 14.01 -16.20 -2.50
C ASP A 117 14.76 -16.05 -3.84
N PRO A 118 15.60 -17.03 -4.24
CA PRO A 118 16.33 -16.97 -5.51
C PRO A 118 15.42 -16.94 -6.75
N LYS A 119 14.13 -17.28 -6.63
CA LYS A 119 13.14 -17.20 -7.72
C LYS A 119 12.49 -15.83 -7.84
N VAL A 120 12.55 -14.99 -6.82
CA VAL A 120 11.90 -13.67 -6.82
C VAL A 120 12.89 -12.60 -7.27
N ASP A 121 12.53 -11.85 -8.31
CA ASP A 121 13.37 -10.78 -8.83
C ASP A 121 12.99 -9.42 -8.27
N VAL A 122 11.70 -9.19 -8.07
CA VAL A 122 11.15 -8.00 -7.40
C VAL A 122 9.98 -8.41 -6.52
N ALA A 123 9.85 -7.81 -5.34
CA ALA A 123 8.63 -7.88 -4.53
C ALA A 123 8.05 -6.48 -4.35
N ILE A 124 6.75 -6.30 -4.60
CA ILE A 124 6.04 -5.03 -4.38
C ILE A 124 5.41 -5.06 -3.00
N ILE A 125 5.89 -4.21 -2.09
CA ILE A 125 5.62 -4.31 -0.65
C ILE A 125 5.08 -2.98 -0.13
N SER A 126 4.04 -3.04 0.70
CA SER A 126 3.53 -1.90 1.46
C SER A 126 4.52 -1.48 2.55
N THR A 127 4.60 -0.17 2.84
CA THR A 127 5.53 0.38 3.85
C THR A 127 5.40 -0.28 5.22
N THR A 128 4.18 -0.64 5.63
CA THR A 128 3.89 -1.33 6.90
C THR A 128 4.72 -2.59 7.10
N TYR A 129 4.94 -3.37 6.04
CA TYR A 129 5.67 -4.64 6.13
C TYR A 129 7.17 -4.46 5.91
N ILE A 130 7.58 -3.51 5.06
CA ILE A 130 9.00 -3.32 4.75
C ILE A 130 9.77 -2.60 5.86
N GLN A 131 9.10 -1.76 6.67
CA GLN A 131 9.75 -1.04 7.75
C GLN A 131 10.41 -1.98 8.77
N GLN A 132 9.86 -3.19 8.94
CA GLN A 132 10.39 -4.22 9.84
C GLN A 132 11.77 -4.75 9.41
N THR A 133 12.15 -4.57 8.14
CA THR A 133 13.45 -5.00 7.61
C THR A 133 14.51 -3.90 7.64
N GLY A 134 14.16 -2.69 8.10
CA GLY A 134 15.03 -1.52 8.08
C GLY A 134 15.25 -0.90 6.69
N LEU A 135 14.56 -1.38 5.65
CA LEU A 135 14.64 -0.82 4.30
C LEU A 135 13.72 0.40 4.18
N SER A 136 14.20 1.45 3.51
CA SER A 136 13.44 2.64 3.18
C SER A 136 12.82 2.53 1.79
N PRO A 137 11.51 2.83 1.62
CA PRO A 137 10.93 3.00 0.29
C PRO A 137 11.69 4.03 -0.57
N VAL A 138 12.16 5.11 0.03
CA VAL A 138 12.78 6.22 -0.71
C VAL A 138 14.21 5.89 -1.16
N HIS A 139 14.94 5.08 -0.39
CA HIS A 139 16.36 4.82 -0.64
C HIS A 139 16.65 3.44 -1.21
N ASP A 140 15.84 2.43 -0.88
CA ASP A 140 16.14 1.03 -1.17
C ASP A 140 15.21 0.41 -2.23
N SER A 141 14.20 1.15 -2.70
CA SER A 141 13.30 0.67 -3.74
C SER A 141 13.93 0.69 -5.13
N VAL A 142 13.48 -0.23 -5.97
CA VAL A 142 13.74 -0.26 -7.42
C VAL A 142 12.81 0.74 -8.14
N PHE A 143 11.59 0.88 -7.63
CA PHE A 143 10.57 1.85 -8.04
C PHE A 143 9.57 2.06 -6.89
N ILE A 144 8.92 3.22 -6.86
CA ILE A 144 8.07 3.66 -5.74
C ILE A 144 6.81 4.35 -6.27
N GLU A 145 5.69 4.13 -5.59
CA GLU A 145 4.45 4.84 -5.83
C GLU A 145 4.62 6.36 -5.61
N ASP A 146 3.89 7.17 -6.39
CA ASP A 146 3.94 8.62 -6.23
C ASP A 146 3.23 9.07 -4.95
N LYS A 147 3.66 10.23 -4.43
CA LYS A 147 3.08 10.83 -3.24
C LYS A 147 1.60 11.19 -3.42
N ASN A 148 1.18 11.52 -4.65
CA ASN A 148 -0.21 11.71 -5.04
C ASN A 148 -0.86 10.34 -5.27
N SER A 149 -1.26 9.71 -4.18
CA SER A 149 -1.80 8.35 -4.15
C SER A 149 -3.25 8.36 -3.65
N PRO A 150 -4.18 7.63 -4.28
CA PRO A 150 -5.53 7.47 -3.75
C PRO A 150 -5.56 6.59 -2.48
N TYR A 151 -4.41 6.06 -2.07
CA TYR A 151 -4.23 5.13 -0.95
C TYR A 151 -3.75 5.82 0.33
N VAL A 152 -4.10 7.09 0.53
CA VAL A 152 -3.92 7.78 1.82
C VAL A 152 -4.57 6.94 2.92
N ASN A 153 -3.81 6.66 3.98
CA ASN A 153 -4.36 6.01 5.15
C ASN A 153 -5.32 6.97 5.87
N ILE A 154 -6.26 6.37 6.59
CA ILE A 154 -7.36 7.09 7.21
C ILE A 154 -7.53 6.66 8.66
N LEU A 155 -7.93 7.61 9.49
CA LEU A 155 -8.53 7.33 10.78
C LEU A 155 -9.96 6.84 10.53
N VAL A 156 -10.29 5.66 11.06
CA VAL A 156 -11.60 5.03 10.89
C VAL A 156 -12.26 4.87 12.24
N ALA A 157 -13.54 5.24 12.31
CA ALA A 157 -14.39 5.10 13.48
C ALA A 157 -15.70 4.39 13.11
N ARG A 158 -16.53 4.08 14.09
CA ARG A 158 -17.91 3.62 13.83
C ARG A 158 -18.78 4.83 13.46
N GLU A 159 -19.83 4.58 12.70
CA GLU A 159 -20.78 5.63 12.33
C GLU A 159 -21.40 6.33 13.55
N ASP A 160 -21.61 5.62 14.66
CA ASP A 160 -22.22 6.13 15.89
C ASP A 160 -21.28 6.94 16.79
N ASN A 161 -19.96 6.81 16.64
CA ASN A 161 -18.96 7.52 17.43
C ASN A 161 -18.06 8.47 16.61
N LYS A 162 -18.29 8.60 15.30
CA LYS A 162 -17.46 9.44 14.42
C LYS A 162 -17.32 10.91 14.83
N ASN A 163 -18.29 11.41 15.59
CA ASN A 163 -18.34 12.80 16.09
C ASN A 163 -17.98 12.91 17.58
N ALA A 164 -17.58 11.82 18.24
CA ALA A 164 -17.17 11.83 19.62
C ALA A 164 -15.92 12.70 19.82
N GLU A 165 -15.84 13.38 20.96
CA GLU A 165 -14.79 14.38 21.21
C GLU A 165 -13.39 13.75 21.18
N ASN A 166 -13.23 12.58 21.81
CA ASN A 166 -11.98 11.83 21.78
C ASN A 166 -11.52 11.46 20.36
N VAL A 167 -12.44 11.17 19.43
CA VAL A 167 -12.10 10.86 18.03
C VAL A 167 -11.59 12.11 17.31
N LYS A 168 -12.21 13.27 17.56
CA LYS A 168 -11.78 14.56 16.99
C LYS A 168 -10.43 15.00 17.54
N GLU A 169 -10.26 14.94 18.86
CA GLU A 169 -9.00 15.27 19.54
C GLU A 169 -7.86 14.36 19.07
N PHE A 170 -8.13 13.07 18.86
CA PHE A 170 -7.15 12.14 18.32
C PHE A 170 -6.75 12.52 16.89
N LEU A 171 -7.70 12.84 16.02
CA LEU A 171 -7.40 13.29 14.66
C LEU A 171 -6.57 14.56 14.63
N GLN A 172 -6.95 15.57 15.44
CA GLN A 172 -6.21 16.83 15.54
C GLN A 172 -4.78 16.61 16.03
N SER A 173 -4.62 15.76 17.04
CA SER A 173 -3.29 15.39 17.56
C SER A 173 -2.46 14.66 16.50
N TYR A 174 -3.08 13.80 15.70
CA TYR A 174 -2.43 13.07 14.62
C TYR A 174 -1.93 14.01 13.51
N GLN A 175 -2.69 15.04 13.17
CA GLN A 175 -2.37 16.03 12.12
C GLN A 175 -1.47 17.18 12.61
N SER A 176 -0.70 16.96 13.69
CA SER A 176 0.19 17.95 14.27
C SER A 176 1.56 18.02 13.57
N PRO A 177 2.24 19.18 13.61
CA PRO A 177 3.61 19.30 13.14
C PRO A 177 4.58 18.34 13.83
N GLU A 178 4.37 18.04 15.11
CA GLU A 178 5.17 17.11 15.90
C GLU A 178 5.06 15.68 15.36
N VAL A 179 3.85 15.22 15.03
CA VAL A 179 3.63 13.90 14.43
C VAL A 179 4.19 13.84 13.02
N ALA A 180 4.03 14.90 12.21
CA ALA A 180 4.66 14.96 10.88
C ALA A 180 6.20 14.85 10.95
N LYS A 181 6.82 15.58 11.87
CA LYS A 181 8.27 15.54 12.09
C LYS A 181 8.75 14.18 12.62
N ALA A 182 8.00 13.56 13.53
CA ALA A 182 8.30 12.23 14.02
C ALA A 182 8.21 11.20 12.89
N ALA A 183 7.18 11.30 12.04
CA ALA A 183 7.00 10.41 10.89
C ALA A 183 8.15 10.53 9.87
N GLU A 184 8.64 11.74 9.59
CA GLU A 184 9.79 11.94 8.71
C GLU A 184 11.03 11.16 9.21
N THR A 185 11.27 11.18 10.52
CA THR A 185 12.39 10.47 11.17
C THR A 185 12.17 8.95 11.22
N ILE A 186 10.98 8.50 11.57
CA ILE A 186 10.67 7.07 11.75
C ILE A 186 10.60 6.32 10.41
N PHE A 187 10.10 7.00 9.36
CA PHE A 187 9.85 6.40 8.06
C PHE A 187 10.85 6.86 6.98
N ASN A 188 11.82 7.71 7.31
CA ASN A 188 12.85 8.22 6.38
C ASN A 188 12.23 8.75 5.06
N GLY A 189 11.22 9.61 5.18
CA GLY A 189 10.46 10.14 4.04
C GLY A 189 9.44 9.18 3.41
N GLY A 190 9.31 7.95 3.93
CA GLY A 190 8.32 6.94 3.54
C GLY A 190 6.91 7.15 4.11
N ALA A 191 6.68 8.27 4.80
CA ALA A 191 5.37 8.71 5.29
C ALA A 191 5.15 10.17 4.89
N VAL A 192 4.18 10.42 4.01
CA VAL A 192 3.88 11.75 3.48
C VAL A 192 2.56 12.23 4.08
N PRO A 193 2.51 13.40 4.75
CA PRO A 193 1.27 13.95 5.27
C PRO A 193 0.17 13.99 4.20
N GLY A 194 -1.00 13.46 4.53
CA GLY A 194 -2.16 13.37 3.63
C GLY A 194 -3.28 14.36 3.96
N TRP A 195 -3.00 15.33 4.82
CA TRP A 195 -3.88 16.44 5.20
C TRP A 195 -3.38 17.76 4.60
#